data_AF-A0A6P8WYV6-F1
#
_entry.id   AF-A0A6P8WYV6-F1
#
_cell.length_a   1.000
_cell.length_b   1.000
_cell.length_c   1.000
_cell.angle_alpha   90.00
_cell.angle_beta   90.00
_cell.angle_gamma   90.00
#
_symmetry.space_group_name_H-M   'P 1'
#
loop_
_entity.id
_entity.type
_entity.pdbx_description
1 polymer ?
#
loop_
_entity_poly.entity_id
_entity_poly.type
_entity_poly.pdbx_seq_one_letter_code
_entity_poly.pdbx_strand_id
1 'polypeptide(L)'
;MAEDVTRHSRIVSTLEDSGPSIYTETMHDLLEPVFRLVGGESRCAGALELNQAGEWRPVGSSSSLWTLKAAAVACRELDCGSPVSVGERKKSSKRPVWWIYPPCLQFGSRRECAESLFSSNIVNLTCSDSVRLLGGTELCSGGLEVNSDPSDPSWSSVCEADFDQQDAQVVCRQLGCGAPSVLQGALYGEGEAPMGTKEFQCGGHESALLDCSSASERSTCSPGTAVSLTCSEPYEVRLVGGSSRCAGDLEGKHQGEWRPVRYYSLDLDAVSSWELEDAAVACRDLDSAVSVGKKESSERPAWDISSACLQSGSLRDCARSSSSRYIVTLICSEPAHQVTNSCVYHLFVFSHNFSSESRLLSVTLSGVPSDPGPFIIRAVVLPLTLLLVTVGLYFYCKATRGRRPSRQEDIELDYYNLGVPAEEEGAQGAE
;
A
#
# COMPACT_ATOMS: atom_id res chain seq x y z
N MET A 1 -2.27 -1.85 86.11
CA MET A 1 -3.51 -2.55 86.52
C MET A 1 -4.32 -2.77 85.25
N ALA A 2 -4.98 -3.92 85.10
CA ALA A 2 -5.53 -4.46 83.83
C ALA A 2 -4.41 -4.76 82.77
N GLU A 3 -4.40 -5.85 81.98
CA GLU A 3 -5.44 -6.67 81.29
C GLU A 3 -5.98 -5.97 80.02
N ASP A 4 -6.20 -6.58 78.85
CA ASP A 4 -5.71 -7.84 78.20
C ASP A 4 -5.86 -7.63 76.64
N VAL A 5 -5.94 -8.51 75.60
CA VAL A 5 -6.19 -9.95 75.41
C VAL A 5 -5.37 -10.55 74.25
N THR A 6 -4.89 -11.78 74.44
CA THR A 6 -4.21 -12.69 73.47
C THR A 6 -4.86 -12.85 72.08
N ARG A 7 -4.04 -13.00 71.01
CA ARG A 7 -4.23 -14.11 70.04
C ARG A 7 -3.00 -14.48 69.17
N HIS A 8 -2.45 -15.68 69.44
CA HIS A 8 -1.99 -16.75 68.51
C HIS A 8 -1.08 -16.39 67.29
N SER A 9 -0.04 -17.17 66.95
CA SER A 9 0.52 -18.40 67.56
C SER A 9 1.96 -18.70 67.07
N ARG A 10 2.74 -19.45 67.86
CA ARG A 10 3.97 -20.14 67.40
C ARG A 10 3.65 -21.61 67.08
N ILE A 11 4.21 -22.16 66.00
CA ILE A 11 4.63 -23.57 65.90
C ILE A 11 6.03 -23.60 65.26
N VAL A 12 6.85 -24.61 65.57
CA VAL A 12 8.26 -24.72 65.18
C VAL A 12 8.51 -26.02 64.40
N SER A 13 9.46 -25.94 63.46
CA SER A 13 9.99 -26.93 62.50
C SER A 13 9.90 -28.45 62.77
N THR A 14 9.52 -29.18 61.71
CA THR A 14 10.05 -30.50 61.26
C THR A 14 10.00 -30.48 59.72
N LEU A 15 11.13 -30.49 58.99
CA LEU A 15 11.94 -31.65 58.54
C LEU A 15 11.27 -32.53 57.47
N GLU A 16 11.94 -32.60 56.31
CA GLU A 16 12.01 -33.68 55.27
C GLU A 16 10.70 -34.45 54.92
N ASP A 17 10.20 -34.48 53.69
CA ASP A 17 10.85 -34.98 52.45
C ASP A 17 9.91 -34.71 51.23
N SER A 18 10.41 -34.21 50.09
CA SER A 18 9.67 -34.14 48.79
C SER A 18 10.45 -33.52 47.60
N GLY A 19 11.65 -34.03 47.29
CA GLY A 19 12.29 -33.93 45.95
C GLY A 19 12.72 -32.54 45.43
N PRO A 20 13.40 -32.50 44.26
CA PRO A 20 13.71 -31.25 43.55
C PRO A 20 12.45 -30.71 42.84
N SER A 21 12.15 -29.42 43.01
CA SER A 21 10.96 -28.82 42.40
C SER A 21 11.18 -28.50 40.91
N ILE A 22 10.15 -28.75 40.10
CA ILE A 22 10.17 -28.55 38.64
C ILE A 22 9.91 -27.06 38.32
N TYR A 23 10.84 -26.20 38.71
CA TYR A 23 10.75 -24.73 38.56
C TYR A 23 12.11 -24.07 38.21
N THR A 24 13.01 -24.80 37.54
CA THR A 24 14.26 -24.25 36.97
C THR A 24 14.32 -24.27 35.43
N GLU A 25 13.26 -24.74 34.78
CA GLU A 25 12.84 -24.33 33.44
C GLU A 25 11.84 -23.15 33.64
N THR A 26 11.87 -22.00 32.95
CA THR A 26 12.43 -21.65 31.63
C THR A 26 13.00 -20.21 31.56
N MET A 27 13.74 -19.72 32.57
CA MET A 27 14.20 -18.30 32.55
C MET A 27 15.30 -17.98 31.51
N HIS A 28 15.95 -18.98 30.91
CA HIS A 28 16.90 -18.77 29.79
C HIS A 28 16.19 -18.59 28.43
N ASP A 29 15.11 -19.35 28.18
CA ASP A 29 14.35 -19.30 26.92
C ASP A 29 13.76 -17.92 26.60
N LEU A 30 13.51 -17.12 27.64
CA LEU A 30 12.95 -15.77 27.55
C LEU A 30 13.98 -14.69 27.20
N LEU A 31 15.27 -15.03 27.13
CA LEU A 31 16.37 -14.10 26.90
C LEU A 31 17.22 -14.41 25.64
N GLU A 32 16.99 -15.54 24.97
CA GLU A 32 17.64 -15.78 23.67
C GLU A 32 17.02 -14.91 22.56
N PRO A 33 17.84 -14.22 21.74
CA PRO A 33 17.33 -13.46 20.61
C PRO A 33 16.67 -14.40 19.61
N VAL A 34 15.42 -14.08 19.24
CA VAL A 34 14.61 -14.89 18.32
C VAL A 34 15.12 -14.77 16.87
N PHE A 35 15.69 -13.62 16.52
CA PHE A 35 16.28 -13.34 15.21
C PHE A 35 17.78 -13.01 15.31
N ARG A 36 18.50 -13.20 14.20
CA ARG A 36 19.85 -12.63 13.98
C ARG A 36 20.07 -12.30 12.50
N LEU A 37 21.04 -11.44 12.21
CA LEU A 37 21.52 -11.18 10.85
C LEU A 37 22.93 -11.74 10.67
N VAL A 38 23.15 -12.41 9.53
CA VAL A 38 24.41 -13.13 9.25
C VAL A 38 24.96 -12.79 7.87
N GLY A 39 26.25 -12.45 7.82
CA GLY A 39 27.01 -12.32 6.56
C GLY A 39 26.60 -11.14 5.68
N GLY A 40 26.19 -10.03 6.29
CA GLY A 40 26.22 -8.69 5.69
C GLY A 40 27.36 -7.85 6.28
N GLU A 41 27.22 -6.52 6.21
CA GLU A 41 28.31 -5.57 6.45
C GLU A 41 28.32 -4.97 7.87
N SER A 42 27.24 -5.14 8.64
CA SER A 42 27.12 -4.72 10.05
C SER A 42 26.31 -5.74 10.88
N ARG A 43 26.18 -5.51 12.20
CA ARG A 43 25.26 -6.29 13.07
C ARG A 43 23.79 -6.19 12.64
N CYS A 44 23.43 -5.14 11.90
CA CYS A 44 22.08 -4.82 11.46
C CYS A 44 21.85 -5.04 9.96
N ALA A 45 22.78 -5.73 9.27
CA ALA A 45 22.66 -6.08 7.85
C ALA A 45 23.07 -7.54 7.60
N GLY A 46 22.26 -8.31 6.86
CA GLY A 46 22.64 -9.66 6.47
C GLY A 46 21.50 -10.54 5.94
N ALA A 47 21.73 -11.85 5.92
CA ALA A 47 20.67 -12.83 5.81
C ALA A 47 19.96 -12.95 7.18
N LEU A 48 18.63 -12.87 7.19
CA LEU A 48 17.82 -13.05 8.40
C LEU A 48 17.75 -14.54 8.73
N GLU A 49 18.10 -14.89 9.98
CA GLU A 49 17.91 -16.23 10.53
C GLU A 49 17.01 -16.15 11.76
N LEU A 50 16.18 -17.19 11.95
CA LEU A 50 15.30 -17.37 13.11
C LEU A 50 15.83 -18.54 13.95
N ASN A 51 15.75 -18.41 15.28
CA ASN A 51 15.94 -19.49 16.24
C ASN A 51 14.57 -20.10 16.62
N GLN A 52 14.38 -21.39 16.32
CA GLN A 52 13.22 -22.14 16.77
C GLN A 52 13.72 -23.39 17.52
N ALA A 53 13.42 -23.47 18.82
CA ALA A 53 13.86 -24.55 19.72
C ALA A 53 15.39 -24.84 19.71
N GLY A 54 16.21 -23.79 19.60
CA GLY A 54 17.67 -23.88 19.55
C GLY A 54 18.26 -24.08 18.14
N GLU A 55 17.43 -24.31 17.12
CA GLU A 55 17.89 -24.47 15.73
C GLU A 55 17.77 -23.16 14.93
N TRP A 56 18.94 -22.56 14.65
CA TRP A 56 19.09 -21.43 13.75
C TRP A 56 19.00 -21.87 12.28
N ARG A 57 18.04 -21.31 11.52
CA ARG A 57 17.99 -21.45 10.06
C ARG A 57 17.68 -20.11 9.38
N PRO A 58 18.11 -19.90 8.13
CA PRO A 58 17.67 -18.77 7.33
C PRO A 58 16.16 -18.70 7.22
N VAL A 59 15.62 -17.48 7.33
CA VAL A 59 14.21 -17.20 7.05
C VAL A 59 13.98 -17.32 5.55
N GLY A 60 13.01 -18.15 5.18
CA GLY A 60 12.58 -18.36 3.81
C GLY A 60 11.44 -17.45 3.43
N SER A 61 11.43 -17.02 2.18
CA SER A 61 10.25 -16.44 1.54
C SER A 61 9.87 -17.27 0.32
N SER A 62 8.58 -17.30 0.03
CA SER A 62 8.01 -17.76 -1.24
C SER A 62 7.30 -16.59 -1.89
N SER A 63 8.03 -15.86 -2.74
CA SER A 63 7.53 -14.75 -3.57
C SER A 63 6.71 -13.70 -2.82
N SER A 64 7.38 -12.60 -2.47
CA SER A 64 6.71 -11.30 -2.22
C SER A 64 5.92 -11.16 -0.91
N LEU A 65 6.10 -12.05 0.07
CA LEU A 65 5.44 -11.91 1.39
C LEU A 65 6.12 -10.89 2.31
N TRP A 66 7.45 -10.77 2.25
CA TRP A 66 8.18 -9.80 3.09
C TRP A 66 8.06 -8.38 2.54
N THR A 67 7.81 -7.44 3.45
CA THR A 67 7.66 -5.98 3.23
C THR A 67 8.50 -5.23 4.27
N LEU A 68 8.72 -3.92 4.07
CA LEU A 68 9.41 -3.12 5.09
C LEU A 68 8.61 -3.04 6.40
N LYS A 69 7.26 -3.05 6.37
CA LYS A 69 6.43 -3.08 7.59
C LYS A 69 6.58 -4.38 8.39
N ALA A 70 6.85 -5.51 7.73
CA ALA A 70 7.24 -6.75 8.40
C ALA A 70 8.69 -6.71 8.90
N ALA A 71 9.60 -6.17 8.09
CA ALA A 71 11.01 -6.00 8.45
C ALA A 71 11.20 -5.12 9.71
N ALA A 72 10.35 -4.11 9.91
CA ALA A 72 10.36 -3.25 11.09
C ALA A 72 10.26 -4.03 12.42
N VAL A 73 9.52 -5.15 12.44
CA VAL A 73 9.41 -6.01 13.62
C VAL A 73 10.75 -6.69 13.92
N ALA A 74 11.38 -7.28 12.90
CA ALA A 74 12.70 -7.90 13.04
C ALA A 74 13.79 -6.87 13.41
N CYS A 75 13.82 -5.70 12.76
CA CYS A 75 14.78 -4.64 13.09
C CYS A 75 14.63 -4.14 14.53
N ARG A 76 13.40 -4.06 15.05
CA ARG A 76 13.13 -3.70 16.46
C ARG A 76 13.60 -4.79 17.44
N GLU A 77 13.44 -6.06 17.11
CA GLU A 77 13.89 -7.19 17.96
C GLU A 77 15.41 -7.41 17.94
N LEU A 78 16.09 -6.96 16.88
CA LEU A 78 17.56 -6.91 16.77
C LEU A 78 18.17 -5.65 17.41
N ASP A 79 17.31 -4.77 17.93
CA ASP A 79 17.58 -3.38 18.32
C ASP A 79 18.49 -2.62 17.34
N CYS A 80 18.01 -2.58 16.09
CA CYS A 80 18.71 -2.15 14.89
C CYS A 80 17.94 -1.04 14.14
N GLY A 81 17.14 -0.25 14.86
CA GLY A 81 16.43 0.91 14.33
C GLY A 81 15.38 0.62 13.25
N SER A 82 15.16 1.57 12.34
CA SER A 82 14.18 1.46 11.24
C SER A 82 14.68 0.58 10.07
N PRO A 83 13.78 -0.08 9.30
CA PRO A 83 14.18 -0.96 8.19
C PRO A 83 14.63 -0.17 6.96
N VAL A 84 15.87 -0.37 6.51
CA VAL A 84 16.46 0.33 5.36
C VAL A 84 16.24 -0.44 4.05
N SER A 85 16.32 -1.78 4.04
CA SER A 85 15.92 -2.58 2.87
C SER A 85 15.57 -4.03 3.24
N VAL A 86 14.68 -4.67 2.47
CA VAL A 86 14.39 -6.10 2.58
C VAL A 86 14.24 -6.71 1.19
N GLY A 87 14.69 -7.95 0.98
CA GLY A 87 14.60 -8.61 -0.32
C GLY A 87 14.98 -10.08 -0.31
N GLU A 88 14.63 -10.81 -1.38
CA GLU A 88 14.96 -12.24 -1.51
C GLU A 88 16.32 -12.46 -2.17
N ARG A 89 17.21 -13.16 -1.48
CA ARG A 89 18.50 -13.61 -2.02
C ARG A 89 18.41 -15.09 -2.44
N LYS A 90 18.43 -15.35 -3.75
CA LYS A 90 18.46 -16.71 -4.30
C LYS A 90 19.83 -17.38 -4.07
N LYS A 91 19.82 -18.62 -3.59
CA LYS A 91 20.98 -19.50 -3.40
C LYS A 91 21.00 -20.59 -4.49
N SER A 92 22.16 -21.22 -4.68
CA SER A 92 22.39 -22.28 -5.67
C SER A 92 21.66 -23.59 -5.39
N SER A 93 21.34 -23.88 -4.12
CA SER A 93 20.63 -25.08 -3.69
C SER A 93 19.45 -24.74 -2.78
N LYS A 94 18.42 -25.60 -2.79
CA LYS A 94 17.40 -25.59 -1.74
C LYS A 94 18.03 -26.05 -0.41
N ARG A 95 17.60 -25.43 0.68
CA ARG A 95 17.99 -25.74 2.07
C ARG A 95 16.75 -25.74 2.97
N PRO A 96 16.77 -26.39 4.15
CA PRO A 96 15.76 -26.13 5.16
C PRO A 96 15.79 -24.65 5.56
N VAL A 97 14.62 -24.04 5.65
CA VAL A 97 14.39 -22.64 6.01
C VAL A 97 13.22 -22.55 6.98
N TRP A 98 13.21 -21.50 7.80
CA TRP A 98 12.02 -21.11 8.56
C TRP A 98 11.15 -20.22 7.66
N TRP A 99 10.05 -20.75 7.14
CA TRP A 99 9.07 -19.97 6.40
C TRP A 99 8.16 -19.27 7.40
N ILE A 100 8.14 -17.94 7.38
CA ILE A 100 7.38 -17.12 8.32
C ILE A 100 6.26 -16.43 7.54
N TYR A 101 5.02 -16.55 8.04
CA TYR A 101 3.88 -15.79 7.50
C TYR A 101 3.87 -14.37 8.11
N PRO A 102 4.23 -13.30 7.36
CA PRO A 102 4.57 -12.03 8.00
C PRO A 102 3.43 -11.32 8.77
N PRO A 103 2.13 -11.44 8.39
CA PRO A 103 1.05 -10.94 9.22
C PRO A 103 0.98 -11.56 10.63
N CYS A 104 1.49 -12.78 10.82
CA CYS A 104 1.54 -13.41 12.14
C CYS A 104 2.48 -12.66 13.10
N LEU A 105 3.54 -12.01 12.59
CA LEU A 105 4.49 -11.22 13.39
C LEU A 105 3.85 -10.00 14.08
N GLN A 106 2.65 -9.59 13.67
CA GLN A 106 1.92 -8.47 14.26
C GLN A 106 0.93 -8.90 15.36
N PHE A 107 0.53 -10.18 15.40
CA PHE A 107 -0.60 -10.65 16.22
C PHE A 107 -0.35 -11.94 17.01
N GLY A 108 0.81 -12.59 16.86
CA GLY A 108 1.09 -13.90 17.45
C GLY A 108 2.46 -14.02 18.12
N SER A 109 2.68 -15.18 18.75
CA SER A 109 3.97 -15.59 19.28
C SER A 109 4.95 -15.88 18.14
N ARG A 110 6.10 -15.20 18.11
CA ARG A 110 7.07 -15.29 17.00
C ARG A 110 7.51 -16.72 16.70
N ARG A 111 7.65 -17.57 17.73
CA ARG A 111 8.07 -18.98 17.61
C ARG A 111 6.97 -19.90 17.07
N GLU A 112 5.71 -19.46 17.04
CA GLU A 112 4.57 -20.19 16.45
C GLU A 112 4.30 -19.75 14.99
N CYS A 113 4.77 -18.58 14.57
CA CYS A 113 4.61 -18.03 13.23
C CYS A 113 5.50 -18.66 12.14
N ALA A 114 6.21 -19.76 12.43
CA ALA A 114 7.31 -20.29 11.62
C ALA A 114 7.18 -21.79 11.32
N GLU A 115 7.20 -22.14 10.03
CA GLU A 115 7.12 -23.52 9.51
C GLU A 115 8.44 -23.99 8.86
N SER A 116 8.73 -25.29 8.94
CA SER A 116 9.93 -25.91 8.37
C SER A 116 9.75 -26.29 6.89
N LEU A 117 10.20 -25.44 5.95
CA LEU A 117 10.10 -25.70 4.50
C LEU A 117 11.48 -25.77 3.81
N PHE A 118 11.50 -26.13 2.53
CA PHE A 118 12.72 -26.17 1.70
C PHE A 118 12.71 -25.12 0.58
N SER A 119 13.51 -24.05 0.73
CA SER A 119 13.60 -22.97 -0.26
C SER A 119 15.03 -22.75 -0.77
N SER A 120 15.13 -22.22 -2.00
CA SER A 120 16.37 -21.62 -2.52
C SER A 120 16.48 -20.14 -2.18
N ASN A 121 15.38 -19.50 -1.79
CA ASN A 121 15.29 -18.06 -1.55
C ASN A 121 15.29 -17.82 -0.04
N ILE A 122 16.20 -16.97 0.42
CA ILE A 122 16.27 -16.53 1.82
C ILE A 122 16.04 -15.02 1.91
N VAL A 123 15.52 -14.55 3.04
CA VAL A 123 15.34 -13.12 3.30
C VAL A 123 16.70 -12.49 3.64
N ASN A 124 17.07 -11.46 2.88
CA ASN A 124 18.11 -10.52 3.22
C ASN A 124 17.43 -9.27 3.79
N LEU A 125 17.99 -8.72 4.87
CA LEU A 125 17.47 -7.56 5.60
C LEU A 125 18.62 -6.62 5.96
N THR A 126 18.39 -5.32 5.78
CA THR A 126 19.24 -4.23 6.25
C THR A 126 18.36 -3.28 7.05
N CYS A 127 18.74 -3.03 8.30
CA CYS A 127 18.10 -2.06 9.17
C CYS A 127 18.97 -0.79 9.28
N SER A 128 18.71 0.06 10.26
CA SER A 128 19.36 1.36 10.46
C SER A 128 20.04 1.37 11.82
N ASP A 129 21.34 1.04 11.84
CA ASP A 129 22.18 0.85 13.04
C ASP A 129 22.15 2.04 14.02
N SER A 130 21.74 3.23 13.58
CA SER A 130 21.77 4.47 14.37
C SER A 130 20.49 5.31 14.40
N VAL A 131 19.50 5.16 13.50
CA VAL A 131 18.27 6.01 13.54
C VAL A 131 16.98 5.24 13.36
N ARG A 132 15.92 5.64 14.06
CA ARG A 132 14.56 5.10 13.93
C ARG A 132 13.48 6.18 14.03
N LEU A 133 12.36 5.92 13.36
CA LEU A 133 11.15 6.73 13.42
C LEU A 133 10.06 5.95 14.16
N LEU A 134 9.41 6.60 15.14
CA LEU A 134 8.36 6.00 15.98
C LEU A 134 7.07 6.83 15.96
N GLY A 135 5.92 6.18 16.21
CA GLY A 135 4.62 6.85 16.36
C GLY A 135 3.98 7.41 15.08
N GLY A 136 4.68 7.42 13.94
CA GLY A 136 4.13 7.83 12.65
C GLY A 136 3.11 6.84 12.09
N THR A 137 2.32 7.31 11.12
CA THR A 137 1.35 6.47 10.38
C THR A 137 2.02 5.60 9.32
N GLU A 138 3.21 6.00 8.85
CA GLU A 138 3.97 5.33 7.79
C GLU A 138 5.44 5.14 8.20
N LEU A 139 6.19 4.31 7.48
CA LEU A 139 7.59 4.00 7.87
C LEU A 139 8.55 5.18 7.72
N CYS A 140 8.20 6.14 6.87
CA CYS A 140 8.97 7.35 6.61
C CYS A 140 8.40 8.59 7.34
N SER A 141 7.58 8.38 8.37
CA SER A 141 7.12 9.43 9.30
C SER A 141 7.26 9.02 10.77
N GLY A 142 7.45 10.00 11.66
CA GLY A 142 7.42 9.78 13.11
C GLY A 142 8.43 10.60 13.90
N GLY A 143 8.37 10.49 15.23
CA GLY A 143 9.38 11.02 16.14
C GLY A 143 10.74 10.36 15.91
N LEU A 144 11.79 11.16 15.80
CA LEU A 144 13.15 10.69 15.53
C LEU A 144 13.88 10.32 16.83
N GLU A 145 14.29 9.06 16.91
CA GLU A 145 15.24 8.58 17.91
C GLU A 145 16.55 8.15 17.26
N VAL A 146 17.66 8.49 17.90
CA VAL A 146 19.03 8.22 17.45
C VAL A 146 19.76 7.42 18.52
N ASN A 147 20.38 6.32 18.12
CA ASN A 147 21.38 5.60 18.89
C ASN A 147 22.77 6.14 18.53
N SER A 148 23.52 6.61 19.53
CA SER A 148 24.88 7.13 19.30
C SER A 148 25.99 6.07 19.34
N ASP A 149 25.73 4.88 19.91
CA ASP A 149 26.71 3.79 19.98
C ASP A 149 26.12 2.46 19.46
N PRO A 150 26.54 1.98 18.27
CA PRO A 150 26.08 0.69 17.74
C PRO A 150 26.51 -0.54 18.55
N SER A 151 27.39 -0.41 19.56
CA SER A 151 27.84 -1.51 20.42
C SER A 151 27.03 -1.68 21.71
N ASP A 152 26.56 -0.58 22.32
CA ASP A 152 25.64 -0.57 23.46
C ASP A 152 24.44 0.36 23.15
N PRO A 153 23.36 -0.17 22.55
CA PRO A 153 22.36 0.65 21.89
C PRO A 153 21.50 1.43 22.89
N SER A 154 21.74 2.74 22.94
CA SER A 154 21.02 3.69 23.79
C SER A 154 20.32 4.72 22.91
N TRP A 155 19.03 4.51 22.71
CA TRP A 155 18.18 5.38 21.89
C TRP A 155 17.87 6.68 22.64
N SER A 156 17.96 7.79 21.91
CA SER A 156 17.76 9.13 22.45
C SER A 156 16.96 10.00 21.48
N SER A 157 16.05 10.82 22.00
CA SER A 157 15.18 11.69 21.22
C SER A 157 15.93 12.95 20.79
N VAL A 158 15.85 13.33 19.51
CA VAL A 158 16.53 14.54 19.01
C VAL A 158 15.67 15.78 19.20
N CYS A 159 16.26 16.88 19.65
CA CYS A 159 15.54 18.13 19.89
C CYS A 159 15.25 18.92 18.60
N GLU A 160 14.05 19.48 18.48
CA GLU A 160 13.59 20.32 17.35
C GLU A 160 14.44 21.60 17.17
N ALA A 161 15.02 22.12 18.25
CA ALA A 161 15.88 23.32 18.20
C ALA A 161 17.29 23.03 17.64
N ASP A 162 17.73 21.77 17.69
CA ASP A 162 19.10 21.33 17.45
C ASP A 162 19.17 20.29 16.29
N PHE A 163 18.20 20.36 15.36
CA PHE A 163 18.05 19.49 14.19
C PHE A 163 17.48 20.26 12.99
N ASP A 164 18.21 20.33 11.88
CA ASP A 164 17.90 21.20 10.75
C ASP A 164 17.48 20.45 9.46
N GLN A 165 17.28 21.21 8.37
CA GLN A 165 16.88 20.68 7.07
C GLN A 165 17.94 19.77 6.42
N GLN A 166 19.23 19.97 6.70
CA GLN A 166 20.34 19.11 6.24
C GLN A 166 20.42 17.82 7.05
N ASP A 167 20.25 17.89 8.37
CA ASP A 167 20.18 16.69 9.23
C ASP A 167 18.99 15.82 8.81
N ALA A 168 17.84 16.45 8.57
CA ALA A 168 16.64 15.81 8.02
C ALA A 168 16.90 15.17 6.64
N GLN A 169 17.71 15.81 5.78
CA GLN A 169 18.11 15.26 4.48
C GLN A 169 19.05 14.05 4.62
N VAL A 170 19.93 14.02 5.62
CA VAL A 170 20.76 12.85 5.93
C VAL A 170 19.90 11.71 6.46
N VAL A 171 18.98 11.96 7.41
CA VAL A 171 18.09 10.91 7.95
C VAL A 171 17.18 10.32 6.88
N CYS A 172 16.51 11.15 6.08
CA CYS A 172 15.66 10.66 4.98
C CYS A 172 16.47 9.88 3.93
N ARG A 173 17.74 10.25 3.66
CA ARG A 173 18.64 9.48 2.78
C ARG A 173 19.11 8.17 3.41
N GLN A 174 19.48 8.15 4.70
CA GLN A 174 19.91 6.96 5.43
C GLN A 174 18.81 5.90 5.46
N LEU A 175 17.57 6.31 5.72
CA LEU A 175 16.39 5.45 5.63
C LEU A 175 15.95 5.17 4.18
N GLY A 176 16.54 5.86 3.20
CA GLY A 176 16.19 5.83 1.78
C GLY A 176 14.75 6.28 1.49
N CYS A 177 14.16 7.04 2.41
CA CYS A 177 12.79 7.55 2.42
C CYS A 177 12.57 8.79 1.53
N GLY A 178 13.56 9.20 0.72
CA GLY A 178 13.46 10.34 -0.19
C GLY A 178 14.08 11.61 0.39
N ALA A 179 13.45 12.76 0.15
CA ALA A 179 13.81 14.05 0.75
C ALA A 179 12.93 14.32 2.00
N PRO A 180 13.34 15.17 2.94
CA PRO A 180 12.47 15.66 4.01
C PRO A 180 11.33 16.53 3.45
N SER A 181 10.10 16.33 3.94
CA SER A 181 8.91 17.07 3.52
C SER A 181 8.26 17.87 4.66
N VAL A 182 8.31 17.38 5.89
CA VAL A 182 7.78 18.07 7.09
C VAL A 182 8.70 17.85 8.28
N LEU A 183 8.94 18.92 9.04
CA LEU A 183 9.58 18.94 10.35
C LEU A 183 8.61 19.62 11.33
N GLN A 184 8.31 18.96 12.46
CA GLN A 184 7.41 19.46 13.51
C GLN A 184 7.80 18.89 14.87
N GLY A 185 7.75 19.68 15.94
CA GLY A 185 7.85 19.18 17.32
C GLY A 185 6.70 18.21 17.68
N ALA A 186 7.05 17.08 18.28
CA ALA A 186 6.10 16.08 18.77
C ALA A 186 5.71 16.33 20.24
N LEU A 187 4.42 16.23 20.55
CA LEU A 187 3.93 16.22 21.93
C LEU A 187 4.24 14.86 22.57
N TYR A 188 5.31 14.82 23.37
CA TYR A 188 5.80 13.62 24.04
C TYR A 188 4.87 13.08 25.12
N GLY A 189 4.86 11.75 25.26
CA GLY A 189 4.14 10.99 26.28
C GLY A 189 5.03 10.56 27.45
N GLU A 190 4.39 10.10 28.52
CA GLU A 190 5.07 9.60 29.72
C GLU A 190 5.52 8.14 29.50
N GLY A 191 6.77 7.95 29.07
CA GLY A 191 7.39 6.63 28.86
C GLY A 191 8.40 6.50 27.71
N GLU A 192 8.73 7.60 27.03
CA GLU A 192 9.57 7.61 25.82
C GLU A 192 11.08 7.81 26.12
N ALA A 193 11.93 7.74 25.08
CA ALA A 193 13.39 7.79 25.20
C ALA A 193 13.92 9.11 25.83
N PRO A 194 15.10 9.08 26.48
CA PRO A 194 15.73 10.28 27.01
C PRO A 194 16.09 11.27 25.89
N MET A 195 15.92 12.57 26.14
CA MET A 195 16.38 13.62 25.22
C MET A 195 17.90 13.57 25.07
N GLY A 196 18.39 13.53 23.82
CA GLY A 196 19.81 13.56 23.51
C GLY A 196 20.43 14.96 23.73
N THR A 197 21.71 14.98 24.10
CA THR A 197 22.52 16.21 24.34
C THR A 197 23.34 16.64 23.12
N LYS A 198 23.17 15.95 21.99
CA LYS A 198 24.02 16.07 20.79
C LYS A 198 23.31 16.84 19.67
N GLU A 199 23.78 18.06 19.42
CA GLU A 199 23.48 18.83 18.22
C GLU A 199 24.16 18.17 17.00
N PHE A 200 23.40 17.96 15.93
CA PHE A 200 23.93 17.50 14.64
C PHE A 200 24.17 18.71 13.73
N GLN A 201 25.22 18.64 12.91
CA GLN A 201 25.60 19.68 11.96
C GLN A 201 26.03 19.01 10.65
N CYS A 202 25.07 18.46 9.92
CA CYS A 202 25.29 17.81 8.63
C CYS A 202 25.52 18.81 7.48
N GLY A 203 26.40 18.47 6.55
CA GLY A 203 26.54 19.15 5.25
C GLY A 203 25.49 18.76 4.21
N GLY A 204 24.57 17.85 4.55
CA GLY A 204 23.48 17.37 3.70
C GLY A 204 23.90 16.29 2.68
N HIS A 205 25.14 15.82 2.73
CA HIS A 205 25.77 14.87 1.79
C HIS A 205 26.22 13.54 2.40
N GLU A 206 26.14 13.41 3.73
CA GLU A 206 26.58 12.28 4.55
C GLU A 206 25.74 11.00 4.31
N SER A 207 26.35 9.83 4.53
CA SER A 207 25.69 8.53 4.39
C SER A 207 24.72 8.23 5.54
N ALA A 208 25.13 8.55 6.77
CA ALA A 208 24.36 8.37 7.99
C ALA A 208 24.48 9.60 8.92
N LEU A 209 23.51 9.79 9.81
CA LEU A 209 23.47 10.94 10.74
C LEU A 209 24.68 10.97 11.71
N LEU A 210 25.29 9.82 11.99
CA LEU A 210 26.50 9.73 12.82
C LEU A 210 27.79 10.11 12.08
N ASP A 211 27.78 10.21 10.74
CA ASP A 211 28.93 10.66 9.95
C ASP A 211 29.09 12.19 10.00
N CYS A 212 28.04 12.91 10.40
CA CYS A 212 28.01 14.36 10.45
C CYS A 212 28.88 14.92 11.59
N SER A 213 29.38 16.15 11.41
CA SER A 213 29.89 16.95 12.51
C SER A 213 28.84 17.10 13.62
N SER A 214 29.29 17.14 14.87
CA SER A 214 28.45 17.48 16.01
C SER A 214 29.10 18.59 16.83
N ALA A 215 28.30 19.53 17.32
CA ALA A 215 28.80 20.56 18.24
C ALA A 215 29.10 19.98 19.64
N SER A 216 29.65 20.82 20.51
CA SER A 216 29.79 20.49 21.93
C SER A 216 28.42 20.45 22.60
N GLU A 217 28.18 19.48 23.49
CA GLU A 217 26.92 19.33 24.23
C GLU A 217 26.38 20.66 24.78
N ARG A 218 25.15 21.00 24.40
CA ARG A 218 24.43 22.19 24.83
C ARG A 218 22.92 21.99 24.65
N SER A 219 22.14 22.98 25.09
CA SER A 219 20.68 22.99 25.08
C SER A 219 20.05 21.96 26.03
N THR A 220 19.56 22.41 27.20
CA THR A 220 18.61 21.62 27.98
C THR A 220 17.23 21.78 27.35
N CYS A 221 16.91 20.95 26.36
CA CYS A 221 15.60 20.98 25.71
C CYS A 221 14.47 20.64 26.69
N SER A 222 13.30 21.23 26.45
CA SER A 222 12.13 21.01 27.31
C SER A 222 11.46 19.67 26.97
N PRO A 223 10.85 18.97 27.94
CA PRO A 223 9.97 17.85 27.63
C PRO A 223 8.89 18.26 26.62
N GLY A 224 8.73 17.51 25.53
CA GLY A 224 7.81 17.85 24.45
C GLY A 224 8.36 18.75 23.33
N THR A 225 9.69 18.87 23.18
CA THR A 225 10.33 19.57 22.04
C THR A 225 11.22 18.65 21.20
N ALA A 226 10.90 17.36 21.10
CA ALA A 226 11.62 16.43 20.23
C ALA A 226 11.04 16.42 18.81
N VAL A 227 11.90 16.21 17.81
CA VAL A 227 11.54 16.37 16.40
C VAL A 227 10.77 15.17 15.85
N SER A 228 9.65 15.45 15.18
CA SER A 228 8.98 14.55 14.25
C SER A 228 9.40 14.88 12.83
N LEU A 229 9.87 13.86 12.12
CA LEU A 229 10.28 13.94 10.72
C LEU A 229 9.23 13.24 9.86
N THR A 230 8.85 13.85 8.74
CA THR A 230 8.24 13.14 7.61
C THR A 230 9.08 13.37 6.37
N CYS A 231 9.41 12.29 5.67
CA CYS A 231 10.04 12.34 4.36
C CYS A 231 8.98 12.31 3.25
N SER A 232 9.24 12.95 2.12
CA SER A 232 8.53 12.69 0.87
C SER A 232 8.92 11.29 0.37
N GLU A 233 8.15 10.28 0.75
CA GLU A 233 8.30 8.93 0.21
C GLU A 233 8.37 9.01 -1.32
N PRO A 234 9.39 8.42 -1.98
CA PRO A 234 9.61 8.58 -3.41
C PRO A 234 8.65 7.71 -4.24
N TYR A 235 7.35 7.97 -4.09
CA TYR A 235 6.28 7.55 -4.98
C TYR A 235 6.37 8.35 -6.30
N GLU A 236 7.54 8.31 -6.94
CA GLU A 236 7.71 8.80 -8.31
C GLU A 236 7.03 7.79 -9.25
N VAL A 237 5.74 8.01 -9.54
CA VAL A 237 5.05 7.39 -10.67
C VAL A 237 4.89 8.41 -11.81
N ARG A 238 4.66 7.91 -13.02
CA ARG A 238 4.34 8.73 -14.18
C ARG A 238 3.52 7.94 -15.21
N LEU A 239 2.79 8.66 -16.04
CA LEU A 239 2.16 8.12 -17.24
C LEU A 239 3.04 8.45 -18.46
N VAL A 240 3.38 7.44 -19.28
CA VAL A 240 4.18 7.63 -20.50
C VAL A 240 3.46 7.14 -21.76
N GLY A 241 3.73 7.81 -22.88
CA GLY A 241 3.34 7.32 -24.21
C GLY A 241 1.85 7.28 -24.54
N GLY A 242 0.98 7.90 -23.73
CA GLY A 242 -0.41 8.15 -24.07
C GLY A 242 -0.64 9.51 -24.75
N SER A 243 -1.91 9.89 -24.92
CA SER A 243 -2.33 11.06 -25.69
C SER A 243 -2.29 12.40 -24.94
N SER A 244 -2.11 12.38 -23.61
CA SER A 244 -1.99 13.59 -22.78
C SER A 244 -1.16 13.27 -21.52
N ARG A 245 -0.84 14.30 -20.72
CA ARG A 245 -0.20 14.10 -19.40
C ARG A 245 -1.02 13.24 -18.43
N CYS A 246 -2.33 13.11 -18.67
CA CYS A 246 -3.28 12.37 -17.84
C CYS A 246 -3.61 10.98 -18.41
N ALA A 247 -2.92 10.51 -19.45
CA ALA A 247 -3.16 9.18 -20.02
C ALA A 247 -1.85 8.50 -20.43
N GLY A 248 -1.69 7.20 -20.13
CA GLY A 248 -0.52 6.46 -20.61
C GLY A 248 -0.26 5.13 -19.90
N ASP A 249 0.88 4.52 -20.26
CA ASP A 249 1.47 3.38 -19.57
C ASP A 249 1.95 3.86 -18.20
N LEU A 250 1.53 3.19 -17.12
CA LEU A 250 1.97 3.53 -15.78
C LEU A 250 3.38 2.99 -15.53
N GLU A 251 4.32 3.88 -15.24
CA GLU A 251 5.65 3.53 -14.76
C GLU A 251 5.82 3.99 -13.31
N GLY A 252 6.45 3.15 -12.51
CA GLY A 252 6.93 3.49 -11.17
C GLY A 252 8.46 3.56 -11.14
N LYS A 253 9.00 4.42 -10.29
CA LYS A 253 10.41 4.48 -9.95
C LYS A 253 10.65 3.73 -8.65
N HIS A 254 11.54 2.74 -8.66
CA HIS A 254 11.96 2.05 -7.44
C HIS A 254 13.46 1.78 -7.51
N GLN A 255 14.16 2.02 -6.39
CA GLN A 255 15.63 2.00 -6.31
C GLN A 255 16.32 2.88 -7.39
N GLY A 256 15.66 3.98 -7.78
CA GLY A 256 16.11 4.91 -8.82
C GLY A 256 15.76 4.52 -10.26
N GLU A 257 15.31 3.28 -10.51
CA GLU A 257 15.01 2.77 -11.86
C GLU A 257 13.51 2.87 -12.19
N TRP A 258 13.20 3.43 -13.36
CA TRP A 258 11.85 3.50 -13.92
C TRP A 258 11.49 2.22 -14.67
N ARG A 259 10.36 1.58 -14.33
CA ARG A 259 9.81 0.43 -15.08
C ARG A 259 8.28 0.49 -15.13
N PRO A 260 7.64 -0.09 -16.18
CA PRO A 260 6.19 -0.19 -16.23
C PRO A 260 5.64 -1.11 -15.14
N VAL A 261 4.44 -0.82 -14.66
CA VAL A 261 3.76 -1.64 -13.64
C VAL A 261 3.08 -2.85 -14.29
N ARG A 262 3.27 -4.03 -13.71
CA ARG A 262 2.67 -5.29 -14.17
C ARG A 262 1.17 -5.31 -13.90
N TYR A 263 0.39 -5.69 -14.91
CA TYR A 263 -1.03 -5.97 -14.76
C TYR A 263 -1.28 -7.46 -14.51
N TYR A 264 -2.02 -7.79 -13.45
CA TYR A 264 -2.47 -9.15 -13.14
C TYR A 264 -3.94 -9.34 -13.53
N SER A 265 -4.27 -10.50 -14.10
CA SER A 265 -5.63 -10.96 -14.38
C SER A 265 -5.57 -12.44 -14.78
N LEU A 266 -5.96 -13.31 -13.85
CA LEU A 266 -6.44 -14.67 -14.09
C LEU A 266 -7.47 -14.98 -13.00
N ASP A 267 -8.56 -15.62 -13.40
CA ASP A 267 -9.62 -16.03 -12.48
C ASP A 267 -9.18 -17.21 -11.57
N LEU A 268 -9.97 -17.42 -10.52
CA LEU A 268 -9.98 -18.52 -9.53
C LEU A 268 -9.15 -18.39 -8.25
N ASP A 269 -7.86 -18.02 -8.24
CA ASP A 269 -7.08 -17.94 -6.99
C ASP A 269 -5.91 -16.92 -7.01
N ALA A 270 -6.19 -15.62 -6.78
CA ALA A 270 -5.30 -14.62 -6.15
C ALA A 270 -5.93 -13.21 -6.10
N VAL A 271 -5.67 -12.44 -5.03
CA VAL A 271 -6.07 -11.03 -4.91
C VAL A 271 -4.99 -10.12 -5.49
N SER A 272 -5.26 -9.43 -6.62
CA SER A 272 -4.67 -8.11 -7.03
C SER A 272 -4.92 -7.74 -8.51
N SER A 273 -6.18 -7.58 -8.92
CA SER A 273 -6.48 -6.67 -10.04
C SER A 273 -6.29 -5.23 -9.58
N TRP A 274 -5.70 -4.36 -10.41
CA TRP A 274 -5.65 -2.92 -10.14
C TRP A 274 -7.06 -2.33 -10.31
N GLU A 275 -7.59 -1.71 -9.26
CA GLU A 275 -8.93 -1.10 -9.24
C GLU A 275 -8.89 0.43 -9.37
N LEU A 276 -10.07 1.07 -9.41
CA LEU A 276 -10.17 2.53 -9.52
C LEU A 276 -9.60 3.26 -8.29
N GLU A 277 -9.62 2.63 -7.11
CA GLU A 277 -9.01 3.18 -5.89
C GLU A 277 -7.47 3.18 -5.96
N ASP A 278 -6.89 2.08 -6.44
CA ASP A 278 -5.45 1.94 -6.74
C ASP A 278 -4.98 3.01 -7.74
N ALA A 279 -5.77 3.20 -8.80
CA ALA A 279 -5.51 4.23 -9.79
C ALA A 279 -5.70 5.64 -9.24
N ALA A 280 -6.60 5.87 -8.28
CA ALA A 280 -6.74 7.18 -7.64
C ALA A 280 -5.51 7.55 -6.81
N VAL A 281 -4.83 6.57 -6.18
CA VAL A 281 -3.51 6.76 -5.56
C VAL A 281 -2.46 7.16 -6.60
N ALA A 282 -2.43 6.50 -7.75
CA ALA A 282 -1.50 6.83 -8.85
C ALA A 282 -1.84 8.15 -9.58
N CYS A 283 -3.10 8.58 -9.56
CA CYS A 283 -3.61 9.83 -10.13
C CYS A 283 -3.68 10.98 -9.10
N ARG A 284 -3.05 10.87 -7.92
CA ARG A 284 -3.22 11.81 -6.79
C ARG A 284 -2.90 13.27 -7.13
N ASP A 285 -1.95 13.52 -8.04
CA ASP A 285 -1.58 14.87 -8.50
C ASP A 285 -2.47 15.40 -9.65
N LEU A 286 -3.50 14.63 -10.06
CA LEU A 286 -4.34 14.85 -11.26
C LEU A 286 -5.85 14.72 -10.96
N ASP A 287 -6.27 15.17 -9.77
CA ASP A 287 -7.63 15.12 -9.18
C ASP A 287 -8.21 13.71 -8.95
N SER A 288 -8.24 12.82 -9.94
CA SER A 288 -8.96 11.53 -9.87
C SER A 288 -8.58 10.55 -10.99
N ALA A 289 -8.80 9.26 -10.77
CA ALA A 289 -8.77 8.24 -11.82
C ALA A 289 -10.09 8.16 -12.59
N VAL A 290 -10.01 8.09 -13.92
CA VAL A 290 -11.15 7.95 -14.85
C VAL A 290 -11.27 6.51 -15.35
N SER A 291 -10.15 5.83 -15.61
CA SER A 291 -10.15 4.41 -15.95
C SER A 291 -8.82 3.70 -15.71
N VAL A 292 -8.92 2.40 -15.44
CA VAL A 292 -7.80 1.45 -15.43
C VAL A 292 -7.91 0.54 -16.64
N GLY A 293 -6.80 0.28 -17.31
CA GLY A 293 -6.71 -0.61 -18.46
C GLY A 293 -5.47 -1.51 -18.43
N LYS A 294 -5.45 -2.48 -19.35
CA LYS A 294 -4.32 -3.37 -19.58
C LYS A 294 -3.81 -3.24 -21.01
N LYS A 295 -2.50 -3.21 -21.18
CA LYS A 295 -1.83 -3.16 -22.49
C LYS A 295 -0.85 -4.32 -22.61
N GLU A 296 -0.97 -5.08 -23.70
CA GLU A 296 -0.01 -6.14 -24.03
C GLU A 296 1.23 -5.56 -24.74
N SER A 297 2.38 -6.16 -24.48
CA SER A 297 3.69 -5.75 -24.95
C SER A 297 4.62 -6.96 -25.04
N SER A 298 5.84 -6.78 -25.55
CA SER A 298 6.89 -7.78 -25.40
C SER A 298 7.20 -8.01 -23.91
N GLU A 299 7.67 -9.21 -23.57
CA GLU A 299 8.05 -9.48 -22.18
C GLU A 299 9.23 -8.59 -21.77
N ARG A 300 9.01 -7.77 -20.75
CA ARG A 300 9.97 -6.75 -20.30
C ARG A 300 10.04 -6.69 -18.77
N PRO A 301 11.15 -6.19 -18.18
CA PRO A 301 11.22 -5.87 -16.77
C PRO A 301 10.07 -4.94 -16.37
N ALA A 302 9.41 -5.27 -15.27
CA ALA A 302 8.24 -4.57 -14.76
C ALA A 302 8.28 -4.53 -13.23
N TRP A 303 7.58 -3.56 -12.63
CA TRP A 303 7.31 -3.57 -11.19
C TRP A 303 6.02 -4.33 -10.90
N ASP A 304 6.12 -5.32 -10.02
CA ASP A 304 4.98 -5.95 -9.34
C ASP A 304 4.61 -5.07 -8.13
N ILE A 305 3.39 -4.52 -8.15
CA ILE A 305 2.83 -3.59 -7.17
C ILE A 305 1.37 -4.00 -6.97
N SER A 306 1.01 -4.41 -5.75
CA SER A 306 -0.35 -4.82 -5.37
C SER A 306 -1.20 -3.64 -4.88
N SER A 307 -2.51 -3.82 -4.79
CA SER A 307 -3.42 -2.80 -4.25
C SER A 307 -3.07 -2.39 -2.81
N ALA A 308 -2.81 -3.39 -1.95
CA ALA A 308 -2.32 -3.19 -0.59
C ALA A 308 -0.99 -2.39 -0.51
N CYS A 309 -0.18 -2.37 -1.58
CA CYS A 309 1.02 -1.52 -1.65
C CYS A 309 0.64 -0.03 -1.71
N LEU A 310 -0.32 0.29 -2.57
CA LEU A 310 -0.78 1.66 -2.85
C LEU A 310 -1.57 2.25 -1.68
N GLN A 311 -2.39 1.41 -1.04
CA GLN A 311 -3.08 1.75 0.22
C GLN A 311 -2.11 1.97 1.39
N SER A 312 -0.88 1.47 1.30
CA SER A 312 0.14 1.55 2.36
C SER A 312 1.10 2.75 2.24
N GLY A 313 0.79 3.72 1.37
CA GLY A 313 1.59 4.93 1.09
C GLY A 313 2.85 4.66 0.26
N SER A 314 3.72 3.80 0.80
CA SER A 314 5.09 3.59 0.34
C SER A 314 5.21 2.52 -0.74
N LEU A 315 5.60 2.92 -1.96
CA LEU A 315 6.06 1.96 -3.00
C LEU A 315 7.31 1.17 -2.56
N ARG A 316 8.12 1.76 -1.67
CA ARG A 316 9.39 1.22 -1.18
C ARG A 316 9.22 -0.11 -0.44
N ASP A 317 8.04 -0.34 0.11
CA ASP A 317 7.72 -1.49 0.97
C ASP A 317 7.40 -2.76 0.17
N CYS A 318 7.09 -2.61 -1.12
CA CYS A 318 6.29 -3.62 -1.83
C CYS A 318 6.45 -3.65 -3.37
N ALA A 319 7.09 -2.65 -4.01
CA ALA A 319 7.40 -2.69 -5.44
C ALA A 319 8.53 -3.72 -5.74
N ARG A 320 8.23 -4.73 -6.56
CA ARG A 320 9.15 -5.88 -6.76
C ARG A 320 9.52 -6.12 -8.21
N SER A 321 10.79 -6.46 -8.45
CA SER A 321 11.32 -6.70 -9.80
C SER A 321 10.71 -7.97 -10.40
N SER A 322 9.91 -7.82 -11.44
CA SER A 322 9.22 -8.90 -12.16
C SER A 322 9.50 -8.81 -13.67
N SER A 323 9.04 -9.79 -14.44
CA SER A 323 8.81 -9.64 -15.89
C SER A 323 7.31 -9.63 -16.17
N SER A 324 6.89 -8.96 -17.24
CA SER A 324 5.52 -9.07 -17.74
C SER A 324 5.39 -8.77 -19.22
N ARG A 325 4.38 -9.38 -19.86
CA ARG A 325 3.81 -8.95 -21.15
C ARG A 325 2.64 -7.98 -20.98
N TYR A 326 1.92 -8.04 -19.86
CA TYR A 326 0.78 -7.17 -19.57
C TYR A 326 1.16 -6.09 -18.57
N ILE A 327 0.88 -4.84 -18.90
CA ILE A 327 1.17 -3.68 -18.03
C ILE A 327 -0.08 -2.83 -17.79
N VAL A 328 -0.08 -2.09 -16.69
CA VAL A 328 -1.15 -1.16 -16.30
C VAL A 328 -1.10 0.09 -17.18
N THR A 329 -2.25 0.54 -17.67
CA THR A 329 -2.44 1.84 -18.31
C THR A 329 -3.52 2.60 -17.57
N LEU A 330 -3.30 3.87 -17.24
CA LEU A 330 -4.30 4.71 -16.57
C LEU A 330 -4.77 5.85 -17.46
N ILE A 331 -5.98 6.31 -17.19
CA ILE A 331 -6.47 7.64 -17.55
C ILE A 331 -6.91 8.33 -16.26
N CYS A 332 -6.31 9.49 -15.95
CA CYS A 332 -6.71 10.40 -14.89
C CYS A 332 -7.57 11.54 -15.47
N SER A 333 -8.25 12.31 -14.61
CA SER A 333 -8.85 13.58 -14.98
C SER A 333 -7.79 14.63 -15.35
N GLU A 334 -8.19 15.66 -16.08
CA GLU A 334 -7.44 16.92 -16.05
C GLU A 334 -7.90 17.74 -14.83
N PRO A 335 -6.98 18.34 -14.06
CA PRO A 335 -7.36 19.14 -12.90
C PRO A 335 -8.22 20.32 -13.32
N ALA A 336 -9.33 20.55 -12.61
CA ALA A 336 -10.36 21.50 -13.00
C ALA A 336 -9.89 22.96 -12.87
N HIS A 337 -9.30 23.52 -13.93
CA HIS A 337 -8.93 24.94 -14.00
C HIS A 337 -10.18 25.83 -13.93
N GLN A 338 -10.53 26.23 -12.70
CA GLN A 338 -11.55 27.23 -12.41
C GLN A 338 -10.96 28.63 -12.62
N VAL A 339 -11.26 29.23 -13.77
CA VAL A 339 -10.82 30.61 -14.09
C VAL A 339 -11.89 31.58 -13.64
N THR A 340 -11.60 32.36 -12.59
CA THR A 340 -12.42 33.47 -12.12
C THR A 340 -12.10 34.74 -12.89
N ASN A 341 -13.07 35.24 -13.67
CA ASN A 341 -12.95 36.49 -14.42
C ASN A 341 -13.98 37.52 -13.95
N SER A 342 -13.62 38.80 -14.00
CA SER A 342 -14.56 39.92 -13.86
C SER A 342 -14.43 40.88 -15.05
N CYS A 343 -15.52 41.54 -15.41
CA CYS A 343 -15.57 42.52 -16.49
C CYS A 343 -15.69 43.93 -15.88
N VAL A 344 -14.69 44.78 -16.12
CA VAL A 344 -14.74 46.20 -15.73
C VAL A 344 -15.27 47.03 -16.91
N TYR A 345 -16.44 47.62 -16.73
CA TYR A 345 -17.06 48.54 -17.68
C TYR A 345 -16.64 49.97 -17.37
N HIS A 346 -16.02 50.66 -18.32
CA HIS A 346 -15.69 52.09 -18.22
C HIS A 346 -16.69 52.94 -19.01
N LEU A 347 -17.37 53.87 -18.34
CA LEU A 347 -18.27 54.84 -18.93
C LEU A 347 -17.72 56.26 -18.75
N PHE A 348 -17.33 56.89 -19.86
CA PHE A 348 -16.89 58.29 -19.86
C PHE A 348 -18.06 59.23 -20.10
N VAL A 349 -18.32 60.14 -19.16
CA VAL A 349 -19.39 61.16 -19.24
C VAL A 349 -18.88 62.48 -18.67
N PHE A 350 -19.07 63.59 -19.39
CA PHE A 350 -18.63 64.94 -19.00
C PHE A 350 -17.19 65.04 -18.45
N SER A 351 -16.24 64.40 -19.14
CA SER A 351 -14.82 64.35 -18.77
C SER A 351 -14.50 63.63 -17.44
N HIS A 352 -15.40 62.77 -16.95
CA HIS A 352 -15.17 61.86 -15.84
C HIS A 352 -15.36 60.40 -16.27
N ASN A 353 -14.53 59.50 -15.73
CA ASN A 353 -14.56 58.07 -15.99
C ASN A 353 -15.23 57.36 -14.81
N PHE A 354 -16.32 56.64 -15.08
CA PHE A 354 -16.99 55.81 -14.09
C PHE A 354 -16.75 54.33 -14.43
N SER A 355 -16.01 53.63 -13.57
CA SER A 355 -15.77 52.19 -13.67
C SER A 355 -16.78 51.42 -12.83
N SER A 356 -17.37 50.37 -13.40
CA SER A 356 -18.21 49.40 -12.67
C SER A 356 -17.76 47.98 -12.99
N GLU A 357 -17.56 47.15 -11.98
CA GLU A 357 -17.08 45.77 -12.14
C GLU A 357 -18.24 44.77 -12.03
N SER A 358 -18.22 43.73 -12.87
CA SER A 358 -19.18 42.63 -12.78
C SER A 358 -18.95 41.79 -11.52
N ARG A 359 -19.95 40.98 -11.13
CA ARG A 359 -19.67 39.85 -10.24
C ARG A 359 -18.67 38.90 -10.89
N LEU A 360 -17.83 38.27 -10.07
CA LEU A 360 -16.89 37.22 -10.49
C LEU A 360 -17.66 36.08 -11.18
N LEU A 361 -17.23 35.73 -12.39
CA LEU A 361 -17.74 34.60 -13.14
C LEU A 361 -16.72 33.46 -13.08
N SER A 362 -17.04 32.41 -12.31
CA SER A 362 -16.24 31.19 -12.22
C SER A 362 -16.53 30.29 -13.41
N VAL A 363 -15.58 30.14 -14.34
CA VAL A 363 -15.71 29.23 -15.49
C VAL A 363 -14.81 28.03 -15.27
N THR A 364 -15.41 26.84 -15.17
CA THR A 364 -14.68 25.57 -15.11
C THR A 364 -14.47 25.05 -16.54
N LEU A 365 -13.22 25.06 -17.01
CA LEU A 365 -12.86 24.44 -18.28
C LEU A 365 -12.55 22.95 -18.04
N SER A 366 -13.47 22.08 -18.43
CA SER A 366 -13.26 20.62 -18.44
C SER A 366 -12.85 20.19 -19.86
N GLY A 367 -11.75 19.46 -19.97
CA GLY A 367 -11.22 18.97 -21.25
C GLY A 367 -12.18 17.99 -21.92
N VAL A 368 -12.66 18.32 -23.12
CA VAL A 368 -13.50 17.41 -23.91
C VAL A 368 -12.63 16.23 -24.40
N PRO A 369 -13.00 14.96 -24.14
CA PRO A 369 -12.24 13.81 -24.61
C PRO A 369 -12.04 13.84 -26.13
N SER A 370 -10.79 13.71 -26.57
CA SER A 370 -10.37 13.96 -27.96
C SER A 370 -10.71 12.83 -28.95
N ASP A 371 -11.68 11.97 -28.64
CA ASP A 371 -12.19 10.93 -29.54
C ASP A 371 -13.65 11.24 -29.94
N PRO A 372 -13.88 11.69 -31.19
CA PRO A 372 -15.22 11.98 -31.68
C PRO A 372 -16.03 10.71 -32.06
N GLY A 373 -15.41 9.53 -32.09
CA GLY A 373 -16.04 8.28 -32.52
C GLY A 373 -17.37 7.95 -31.81
N PRO A 374 -17.41 7.92 -30.46
CA PRO A 374 -18.65 7.65 -29.71
C PRO A 374 -19.74 8.70 -29.98
N PHE A 375 -19.37 9.96 -30.20
CA PHE A 375 -20.30 11.04 -30.48
C PHE A 375 -20.88 10.93 -31.90
N ILE A 376 -20.05 10.66 -32.91
CA ILE A 376 -20.48 10.44 -34.30
C ILE A 376 -21.43 9.23 -34.38
N ILE A 377 -21.14 8.14 -33.68
CA ILE A 377 -22.00 6.96 -33.63
C ILE A 377 -23.39 7.32 -33.07
N ARG A 378 -23.44 8.03 -31.92
CA ARG A 378 -24.71 8.37 -31.25
C ARG A 378 -25.50 9.47 -31.97
N ALA A 379 -24.83 10.53 -32.44
CA ALA A 379 -25.48 11.72 -32.99
C ALA A 379 -25.72 11.65 -34.52
N VAL A 380 -25.00 10.79 -35.25
CA VAL A 380 -25.12 10.69 -36.72
C VAL A 380 -25.54 9.29 -37.16
N VAL A 381 -24.82 8.24 -36.74
CA VAL A 381 -25.04 6.88 -37.28
C VAL A 381 -26.39 6.28 -36.83
N LEU A 382 -26.71 6.34 -35.53
CA LEU A 382 -27.99 5.83 -35.01
C LEU A 382 -29.24 6.52 -35.62
N PRO A 383 -29.33 7.87 -35.73
CA PRO A 383 -30.48 8.49 -36.38
C PRO A 383 -30.54 8.21 -37.89
N LEU A 384 -29.41 8.10 -38.61
CA LEU A 384 -29.40 7.73 -40.02
C LEU A 384 -29.90 6.30 -40.26
N THR A 385 -29.45 5.32 -39.47
CA THR A 385 -29.92 3.93 -39.62
C THR A 385 -31.40 3.79 -39.29
N LEU A 386 -31.89 4.48 -38.25
CA LEU A 386 -33.32 4.53 -37.93
C LEU A 386 -34.16 5.16 -39.05
N LEU A 387 -33.65 6.23 -39.68
CA LEU A 387 -34.33 6.88 -40.81
C LEU A 387 -34.35 5.99 -42.06
N LEU A 388 -33.27 5.27 -42.35
CA LEU A 388 -33.24 4.29 -43.45
C LEU A 388 -34.19 3.10 -43.20
N VAL A 389 -34.24 2.57 -41.98
CA VAL A 389 -35.16 1.47 -41.61
C VAL A 389 -36.62 1.90 -41.70
N THR A 390 -36.97 3.09 -41.20
CA THR A 390 -38.35 3.61 -41.28
C THR A 390 -38.78 3.91 -42.72
N VAL A 391 -37.90 4.43 -43.57
CA VAL A 391 -38.14 4.58 -45.01
C VAL A 391 -38.32 3.22 -45.70
N GLY A 392 -37.48 2.23 -45.39
CA GLY A 392 -37.60 0.86 -45.91
C GLY A 392 -38.93 0.21 -45.55
N LEU A 393 -39.34 0.30 -44.28
CA LEU A 393 -40.64 -0.17 -43.80
C LEU A 393 -41.82 0.56 -44.47
N TYR A 394 -41.72 1.89 -44.69
CA TYR A 394 -42.73 2.64 -45.43
C TYR A 394 -42.90 2.11 -46.87
N PHE A 395 -41.81 1.88 -47.60
CA PHE A 395 -41.87 1.34 -48.96
C PHE A 395 -42.38 -0.11 -48.99
N TYR A 396 -41.99 -0.95 -48.02
CA TYR A 396 -42.50 -2.33 -47.89
C TYR A 396 -44.02 -2.36 -47.62
N CYS A 397 -44.50 -1.54 -46.70
CA CYS A 397 -45.94 -1.38 -46.41
C CYS A 397 -46.71 -0.78 -47.59
N LYS A 398 -46.07 0.09 -48.40
CA LYS A 398 -46.68 0.65 -49.62
C LYS A 398 -46.77 -0.39 -50.75
N ALA A 399 -45.74 -1.21 -50.93
CA ALA A 399 -45.73 -2.28 -51.92
C ALA A 399 -46.74 -3.40 -51.59
N THR A 400 -46.80 -3.83 -50.34
CA THR A 400 -47.76 -4.86 -49.87
C THR A 400 -49.21 -4.37 -49.95
N ARG A 401 -49.50 -3.11 -49.61
CA ARG A 401 -50.83 -2.49 -49.84
C ARG A 401 -51.24 -2.42 -51.33
N GLY A 402 -50.30 -2.55 -52.26
CA GLY A 402 -50.57 -2.65 -53.70
C GLY A 402 -51.13 -4.01 -54.14
N ARG A 403 -51.03 -5.06 -53.32
CA ARG A 403 -51.61 -6.39 -53.60
C ARG A 403 -52.77 -6.67 -52.67
N ARG A 404 -54.00 -6.39 -53.11
CA ARG A 404 -55.19 -7.09 -52.60
C ARG A 404 -55.21 -8.51 -53.20
N PRO A 405 -55.30 -9.58 -52.40
CA PRO A 405 -55.80 -10.86 -52.87
C PRO A 405 -57.27 -10.71 -53.32
N SER A 406 -57.70 -11.49 -54.32
CA SER A 406 -59.12 -11.61 -54.65
C SER A 406 -59.79 -12.69 -53.79
N ARG A 407 -61.12 -12.66 -53.76
CA ARG A 407 -62.00 -13.49 -52.94
C ARG A 407 -62.34 -14.82 -53.63
N GLN A 408 -62.07 -15.94 -52.97
CA GLN A 408 -62.57 -17.29 -53.24
C GLN A 408 -62.13 -18.12 -52.01
N GLU A 409 -62.90 -18.88 -51.25
CA GLU A 409 -64.32 -19.14 -50.99
C GLU A 409 -64.32 -20.09 -49.77
N ASP A 410 -65.48 -20.38 -49.18
CA ASP A 410 -65.57 -21.16 -47.95
C ASP A 410 -65.28 -22.67 -48.16
N ILE A 411 -64.66 -23.33 -47.18
CA ILE A 411 -64.65 -24.80 -47.07
C ILE A 411 -65.26 -25.14 -45.71
N GLU A 412 -66.37 -25.85 -45.77
CA GLU A 412 -67.24 -26.16 -44.63
C GLU A 412 -66.71 -27.35 -43.80
N LEU A 413 -67.14 -27.43 -42.54
CA LEU A 413 -66.89 -28.58 -41.67
C LEU A 413 -67.85 -29.70 -42.07
N ASP A 414 -67.38 -30.94 -42.21
CA ASP A 414 -68.28 -32.09 -42.21
C ASP A 414 -67.68 -33.32 -41.50
N TYR A 415 -68.55 -34.28 -41.19
CA TYR A 415 -68.49 -35.09 -39.98
C TYR A 415 -68.56 -36.59 -40.31
N TYR A 416 -67.94 -37.46 -39.47
CA TYR A 416 -68.59 -38.61 -38.81
C TYR A 416 -67.64 -39.75 -38.36
N ASN A 417 -67.93 -40.28 -37.16
CA ASN A 417 -67.79 -41.66 -36.68
C ASN A 417 -66.41 -42.37 -36.78
N LEU A 418 -65.99 -43.14 -35.78
CA LEU A 418 -66.74 -43.90 -34.78
C LEU A 418 -66.31 -43.57 -33.34
N GLY A 419 -67.18 -43.83 -32.37
CA GLY A 419 -66.84 -43.78 -30.95
C GLY A 419 -67.29 -45.04 -30.21
N VAL A 420 -66.85 -45.17 -28.95
CA VAL A 420 -67.53 -45.80 -27.80
C VAL A 420 -66.73 -45.38 -26.55
N PRO A 421 -67.38 -44.98 -25.42
CA PRO A 421 -66.72 -44.61 -24.17
C PRO A 421 -66.82 -45.70 -23.07
N ALA A 422 -66.14 -45.45 -21.95
CA ALA A 422 -66.23 -46.19 -20.68
C ALA A 422 -65.60 -47.62 -20.69
N GLU A 423 -65.30 -48.26 -19.56
CA GLU A 423 -65.59 -47.98 -18.14
C GLU A 423 -64.33 -47.90 -17.24
N GLU A 424 -64.56 -47.64 -15.95
CA GLU A 424 -63.57 -47.72 -14.88
C GLU A 424 -63.24 -49.18 -14.52
N GLU A 425 -62.01 -49.45 -14.08
CA GLU A 425 -61.80 -50.06 -12.75
C GLU A 425 -60.33 -49.85 -12.31
N GLY A 426 -60.09 -49.85 -11.00
CA GLY A 426 -58.76 -49.62 -10.42
C GLY A 426 -58.37 -50.70 -9.42
N ALA A 427 -57.08 -51.05 -9.38
CA ALA A 427 -56.50 -51.90 -8.36
C ALA A 427 -55.08 -51.39 -7.99
N GLN A 428 -54.73 -51.55 -6.71
CA GLN A 428 -53.44 -51.14 -6.14
C GLN A 428 -52.50 -52.35 -6.05
N GLY A 429 -51.19 -52.10 -5.91
CA GLY A 429 -50.34 -53.01 -5.12
C GLY A 429 -48.89 -53.21 -5.58
N ALA A 430 -47.96 -52.84 -4.69
CA ALA A 430 -46.55 -53.25 -4.62
C ALA A 430 -45.61 -52.85 -5.79
N GLU A 431 -44.31 -52.66 -5.56
CA GLU A 431 -43.52 -52.69 -4.31
C GLU A 431 -42.52 -51.52 -4.27
#